data_AF-A0A1P8K958-F1
#
_entry.id   AF-A0A1P8K958-F1
#
_cell.length_a   1.000
_cell.length_b   1.000
_cell.length_c   1.000
_cell.angle_alpha   90.00
_cell.angle_beta   90.00
_cell.angle_gamma   90.00
#
_symmetry.space_group_name_H-M   'P 1'
#
loop_
_entity.id
_entity.type
_entity.pdbx_description
1 polymer ?
#
loop_
_entity_poly.entity_id
_entity_poly.type
_entity_poly.pdbx_seq_one_letter_code
_entity_poly.pdbx_strand_id
1 'polypeptide(L)'
;MQNEGKTPVGRRSPPPLRQDEQALLQFLVAEAKRRGDSMTQLAKSLGVTYARLAQWRREDARIENSGRPVFEKAALYLGWPTLFVLLHAGVVRLSDIAWPGKGSLADCMAREIERMRQHPRIGPWIPPAIEKANLGIRLFVAFLFNEYERATKADESRLDWLEELRNVSQTHLKEAKTALRGRARTAKKRDN
;
A
#
# COMPACT_ATOMS: atom_id res chain seq x y z
N MET A 1 -56.67 -18.30 3.63
CA MET A 1 -55.65 -17.92 4.65
C MET A 1 -54.58 -19.00 4.65
N GLN A 2 -53.32 -18.63 4.92
CA GLN A 2 -52.10 -19.46 5.02
C GLN A 2 -51.39 -19.62 3.65
N ASN A 3 -50.39 -18.83 3.25
CA ASN A 3 -49.07 -18.45 3.80
C ASN A 3 -48.11 -19.62 4.03
N GLU A 4 -47.41 -20.02 2.96
CA GLU A 4 -46.10 -20.69 3.00
C GLU A 4 -45.13 -19.77 2.25
N GLY A 5 -44.03 -19.28 2.80
CA GLY A 5 -42.99 -20.01 3.49
C GLY A 5 -41.66 -19.53 2.88
N LYS A 6 -41.32 -18.27 3.16
CA LYS A 6 -40.17 -17.54 2.59
C LYS A 6 -38.87 -18.12 3.14
N THR A 7 -38.22 -19.02 2.39
CA THR A 7 -36.89 -19.55 2.72
C THR A 7 -35.81 -18.46 2.54
N PRO A 8 -34.83 -18.34 3.46
CA PRO A 8 -34.04 -17.13 3.60
C PRO A 8 -32.96 -17.04 2.52
N VAL A 9 -32.80 -15.83 2.00
CA VAL A 9 -31.75 -15.40 1.09
C VAL A 9 -30.41 -15.78 1.70
N GLY A 10 -29.76 -16.80 1.14
CA GLY A 10 -28.36 -17.10 1.43
C GLY A 10 -27.57 -15.83 1.22
N ARG A 11 -26.84 -15.39 2.27
CA ARG A 11 -25.94 -14.25 2.21
C ARG A 11 -24.94 -14.53 1.08
N ARG A 12 -25.22 -13.97 -0.11
CA ARG A 12 -24.23 -13.85 -1.16
C ARG A 12 -23.06 -13.13 -0.52
N SER A 13 -21.93 -13.82 -0.39
CA SER A 13 -20.67 -13.17 -0.09
C SER A 13 -20.57 -11.93 -0.98
N PRO A 14 -20.25 -10.75 -0.44
CA PRO A 14 -20.05 -9.57 -1.28
C PRO A 14 -19.10 -9.95 -2.41
N PRO A 15 -19.40 -9.62 -3.68
CA PRO A 15 -18.44 -9.83 -4.75
C PRO A 15 -17.11 -9.20 -4.32
N PRO A 16 -15.96 -9.83 -4.61
CA PRO A 16 -14.66 -9.21 -4.30
C PRO A 16 -14.66 -7.81 -4.89
N LEU A 17 -14.30 -6.82 -4.06
CA LEU A 17 -14.28 -5.40 -4.41
C LEU A 17 -13.64 -5.26 -5.80
N ARG A 18 -14.41 -4.81 -6.79
CA ARG A 18 -13.86 -4.47 -8.12
C ARG A 18 -12.76 -3.45 -7.83
N GLN A 19 -11.50 -3.79 -8.11
CA GLN A 19 -10.44 -2.79 -8.17
C GLN A 19 -10.98 -1.70 -9.10
N ASP A 20 -11.22 -0.51 -8.54
CA ASP A 20 -12.00 0.55 -9.16
C ASP A 20 -11.66 0.66 -10.65
N GLU A 21 -12.61 0.33 -11.53
CA GLU A 21 -12.46 0.41 -13.00
C GLU A 21 -12.14 1.86 -13.46
N GLN A 22 -12.10 2.80 -12.52
CA GLN A 22 -11.78 4.21 -12.70
C GLN A 22 -10.77 4.76 -11.68
N ALA A 23 -9.93 3.92 -11.06
CA ALA A 23 -8.98 4.36 -10.03
C ALA A 23 -8.18 5.61 -10.46
N LEU A 24 -7.62 5.61 -11.68
CA LEU A 24 -6.90 6.76 -12.22
C LEU A 24 -7.77 8.03 -12.29
N LEU A 25 -9.02 7.92 -12.73
CA LEU A 25 -9.91 9.07 -12.87
C LEU A 25 -10.27 9.68 -11.50
N GLN A 26 -10.46 8.83 -10.49
CA GLN A 26 -10.69 9.27 -9.12
C GLN A 26 -9.50 10.06 -8.58
N PHE A 27 -8.27 9.57 -8.78
CA PHE A 27 -7.06 10.29 -8.37
C PHE A 27 -6.91 11.63 -9.09
N LEU A 28 -7.19 11.68 -10.40
CA LEU A 28 -7.13 12.92 -11.17
C LEU A 28 -8.13 13.97 -10.68
N VAL A 29 -9.36 13.55 -10.38
CA VAL A 29 -10.40 14.45 -9.85
C VAL A 29 -10.07 14.91 -8.43
N ALA A 30 -9.56 14.01 -7.58
CA ALA A 30 -9.14 14.35 -6.23
C ALA A 30 -7.99 15.37 -6.25
N GLU A 31 -7.00 15.18 -7.12
CA GLU A 31 -5.87 16.09 -7.27
C GLU A 31 -6.30 17.45 -7.84
N ALA A 32 -7.23 17.47 -8.81
CA ALA A 32 -7.81 18.71 -9.32
C ALA A 32 -8.53 19.50 -8.22
N LYS A 33 -9.33 18.80 -7.40
CA LYS A 33 -9.99 19.41 -6.23
C LYS A 33 -8.96 19.97 -5.25
N ARG A 34 -7.86 19.25 -5.00
CA ARG A 34 -6.78 19.70 -4.12
C ARG A 34 -6.07 20.95 -4.63
N ARG A 35 -5.92 21.09 -5.96
CA ARG A 35 -5.30 22.25 -6.63
C ARG A 35 -6.26 23.43 -6.82
N GLY A 36 -7.56 23.22 -6.61
CA GLY A 36 -8.58 24.20 -6.98
C GLY A 36 -8.82 24.28 -8.49
N ASP A 37 -8.39 23.28 -9.26
CA ASP A 37 -8.60 23.22 -10.70
C ASP A 37 -10.06 22.83 -11.01
N SER A 38 -10.66 23.55 -11.96
CA SER A 38 -11.90 23.15 -12.59
C SER A 38 -11.71 21.92 -13.47
N MET A 39 -12.81 21.22 -13.76
CA MET A 39 -12.81 20.09 -14.68
C MET A 39 -12.33 20.45 -16.10
N THR A 40 -12.56 21.69 -16.53
CA THR A 40 -12.06 22.19 -17.83
C THR A 40 -10.54 22.35 -17.82
N GLN A 41 -9.99 22.85 -16.70
CA GLN A 41 -8.54 22.93 -16.52
C GLN A 41 -7.90 21.54 -16.47
N LEU A 42 -8.51 20.59 -15.75
CA LEU A 42 -8.06 19.19 -15.76
C LEU A 42 -8.04 18.60 -17.17
N ALA A 43 -9.12 18.78 -17.95
CA ALA A 43 -9.18 18.30 -19.34
C ALA A 43 -8.05 18.90 -20.20
N LYS A 44 -7.82 20.21 -20.06
CA LYS A 44 -6.72 20.92 -20.74
C LYS A 44 -5.35 20.35 -20.35
N SER A 45 -5.10 20.13 -19.07
CA SER A 45 -3.86 19.55 -18.56
C SER A 45 -3.61 18.14 -19.11
N LEU A 46 -4.67 17.34 -19.24
CA LEU A 46 -4.61 16.01 -19.85
C LEU A 46 -4.53 16.02 -21.38
N GLY A 47 -4.71 17.19 -22.01
CA GLY A 47 -4.73 17.34 -23.46
C GLY A 47 -5.95 16.71 -24.13
N VAL A 48 -7.09 16.65 -23.44
CA VAL A 48 -8.35 16.12 -23.97
C VAL A 48 -9.46 17.18 -23.91
N THR A 49 -10.53 16.95 -24.66
CA THR A 49 -11.72 17.81 -24.57
C THR A 49 -12.47 17.56 -23.26
N TYR A 50 -13.17 18.59 -22.77
CA TYR A 50 -14.06 18.45 -21.61
C TYR A 50 -15.12 17.35 -21.84
N ALA A 51 -15.67 17.27 -23.06
CA ALA A 51 -16.62 16.24 -23.44
C ALA A 51 -16.04 14.83 -23.27
N ARG A 52 -14.78 14.60 -23.67
CA ARG A 52 -14.11 13.32 -23.50
C ARG A 52 -13.90 12.96 -22.03
N LEU A 53 -13.48 13.93 -21.22
CA LEU A 53 -13.33 13.75 -19.77
C LEU A 53 -14.68 13.46 -19.08
N ALA A 54 -15.75 14.09 -19.54
CA ALA A 54 -17.11 13.83 -19.06
C ALA A 54 -17.60 12.42 -19.44
N GLN A 55 -17.30 11.95 -20.66
CA GLN A 55 -17.59 10.57 -21.07
C GLN A 55 -16.89 9.54 -20.17
N TRP A 56 -15.62 9.78 -19.81
CA TRP A 56 -14.93 8.90 -18.87
C TRP A 56 -15.61 8.86 -17.51
N ARG A 57 -16.04 10.01 -16.98
CA ARG A 57 -16.74 10.08 -15.69
C ARG A 57 -18.11 9.41 -15.68
N ARG A 58 -18.76 9.30 -16.84
CA ARG A 58 -20.07 8.66 -17.00
C ARG A 58 -19.98 7.19 -17.37
N GLU A 59 -18.75 6.66 -17.52
CA GLU A 59 -18.50 5.29 -18.01
C GLU A 59 -18.92 5.06 -19.48
N ASP A 60 -19.32 6.10 -20.21
CA ASP A 60 -19.62 6.05 -21.65
C ASP A 60 -18.38 5.74 -22.50
N ALA A 61 -17.19 5.98 -21.96
CA ALA A 61 -15.91 5.61 -22.55
C ALA A 61 -14.91 5.24 -21.45
N ARG A 62 -13.93 4.41 -21.77
CA ARG A 62 -12.88 4.00 -20.82
C ARG A 62 -11.58 4.76 -21.05
N ILE A 63 -10.98 5.23 -19.95
CA ILE A 63 -9.69 5.92 -19.97
C ILE A 63 -8.55 4.97 -20.39
N GLU A 64 -8.71 3.66 -20.16
CA GLU A 64 -7.78 2.60 -20.58
C GLU A 64 -7.48 2.64 -22.09
N ASN A 65 -8.48 3.05 -22.90
CA ASN A 65 -8.37 3.11 -24.37
C ASN A 65 -7.76 4.43 -24.87
N SER A 66 -7.19 5.25 -23.97
CA SER A 66 -6.55 6.51 -24.34
C SER A 66 -5.17 6.28 -24.94
N GLY A 67 -4.72 7.21 -25.78
CA GLY A 67 -3.35 7.18 -26.29
C GLY A 67 -2.32 7.49 -25.21
N ARG A 68 -1.09 6.98 -25.39
CA ARG A 68 0.05 7.21 -24.49
C ARG A 68 0.28 8.68 -24.06
N PRO A 69 0.11 9.69 -24.93
CA PRO A 69 0.27 11.10 -24.53
C PRO A 69 -0.66 11.54 -23.40
N VAL A 70 -1.85 10.94 -23.28
CA VAL A 70 -2.80 11.24 -22.19
C VAL A 70 -2.25 10.74 -20.86
N PHE A 71 -1.68 9.53 -20.83
CA PHE A 71 -1.11 8.96 -19.61
C PHE A 71 0.16 9.69 -19.17
N GLU A 72 1.00 10.16 -20.09
CA GLU A 72 2.16 10.97 -19.77
C GLU A 72 1.77 12.33 -19.18
N LYS A 73 0.72 12.96 -19.72
CA LYS A 73 0.16 14.20 -19.16
C LYS A 73 -0.51 13.97 -17.80
N ALA A 74 -1.21 12.85 -17.62
CA ALA A 74 -1.75 12.46 -16.32
C ALA A 74 -0.64 12.21 -15.28
N ALA A 75 0.46 11.61 -15.69
CA ALA A 75 1.64 11.38 -14.84
C ALA A 75 2.26 12.70 -14.38
N LEU A 76 2.47 13.63 -15.32
CA LEU A 76 2.92 14.99 -15.01
C LEU A 76 1.94 15.73 -14.10
N TYR A 77 0.63 15.59 -14.37
CA TYR A 77 -0.40 16.22 -13.55
C TYR A 77 -0.39 15.67 -12.12
N LEU A 78 -0.27 14.36 -11.91
CA LEU A 78 -0.27 13.74 -10.58
C LEU A 78 1.09 13.78 -9.87
N GLY A 79 2.18 14.06 -10.60
CA GLY A 79 3.54 13.91 -10.07
C GLY A 79 3.96 12.44 -9.89
N TRP A 80 3.38 11.54 -10.68
CA TRP A 80 3.63 10.09 -10.59
C TRP A 80 4.49 9.61 -11.76
N PRO A 81 5.23 8.50 -11.62
CA PRO A 81 5.79 7.80 -12.76
C PRO A 81 4.69 7.33 -13.73
N THR A 82 4.94 7.42 -15.04
CA THR A 82 3.97 7.00 -16.08
C THR A 82 3.51 5.55 -15.92
N LEU A 83 4.39 4.66 -15.45
CA LEU A 83 4.04 3.26 -15.18
C LEU A 83 2.91 3.13 -14.14
N PHE A 84 2.90 3.97 -13.10
CA PHE A 84 1.85 3.93 -12.07
C PHE A 84 0.52 4.41 -12.64
N VAL A 85 0.55 5.43 -13.49
CA VAL A 85 -0.64 5.88 -14.22
C VAL A 85 -1.19 4.76 -15.11
N LEU A 86 -0.32 4.03 -15.81
CA LEU A 86 -0.73 2.90 -16.66
C LEU A 86 -1.33 1.74 -15.84
N LEU A 87 -0.77 1.45 -14.66
CA LEU A 87 -1.33 0.47 -13.71
C LEU A 87 -2.72 0.90 -13.23
N HIS A 88 -2.88 2.16 -12.81
CA HIS A 88 -4.17 2.69 -12.33
C HIS A 88 -5.19 2.92 -13.46
N ALA A 89 -4.74 3.04 -14.70
CA ALA A 89 -5.59 3.08 -15.89
C ALA A 89 -6.05 1.68 -16.33
N GLY A 90 -5.51 0.60 -15.76
CA GLY A 90 -5.77 -0.77 -16.20
C GLY A 90 -5.09 -1.17 -17.51
N VAL A 91 -4.22 -0.31 -18.05
CA VAL A 91 -3.48 -0.56 -19.32
C VAL A 91 -2.37 -1.58 -19.13
N VAL A 92 -1.72 -1.54 -17.98
CA VAL A 92 -0.69 -2.49 -17.56
C VAL A 92 -1.19 -3.21 -16.32
N ARG A 93 -0.97 -4.51 -16.25
CA ARG A 93 -1.21 -5.34 -15.06
C ARG A 93 0.12 -5.71 -14.43
N LEU A 94 0.10 -6.03 -13.13
CA LEU A 94 1.30 -6.54 -12.45
C LEU A 94 1.86 -7.80 -13.11
N SER A 95 1.02 -8.62 -13.75
CA SER A 95 1.43 -9.77 -14.56
C SER A 95 2.33 -9.40 -15.73
N ASP A 96 2.16 -8.20 -16.29
CA ASP A 96 2.87 -7.76 -17.50
C ASP A 96 4.30 -7.33 -17.18
N ILE A 97 4.60 -7.13 -15.90
CA ILE A 97 5.93 -6.82 -15.36
C ILE A 97 6.69 -8.13 -15.04
N ALA A 98 6.01 -9.29 -15.10
CA ALA A 98 6.67 -10.57 -14.85
C ALA A 98 7.66 -10.88 -16.00
N TRP A 99 8.91 -11.15 -15.63
CA TRP A 99 9.97 -11.45 -16.60
C TRP A 99 9.68 -12.79 -17.30
N PRO A 100 9.49 -12.84 -18.62
CA PRO A 100 9.32 -14.10 -19.32
C PRO A 100 10.65 -14.88 -19.26
N GLY A 101 10.67 -16.03 -18.58
CA GLY A 101 11.79 -16.97 -18.60
C GLY A 101 12.53 -17.27 -17.27
N LYS A 102 12.08 -16.76 -16.11
CA LYS A 102 12.73 -17.07 -14.80
C LYS A 102 11.96 -18.03 -13.88
N GLY A 103 11.19 -18.95 -14.47
CA GLY A 103 10.28 -19.86 -13.76
C GLY A 103 8.87 -19.30 -13.67
N SER A 104 7.92 -20.07 -13.15
CA SER A 104 6.55 -19.59 -13.02
C SER A 104 6.50 -18.41 -12.05
N LEU A 105 5.54 -17.49 -12.23
CA LEU A 105 5.32 -16.39 -11.29
C LEU A 105 5.12 -16.90 -9.85
N ALA A 106 4.54 -18.09 -9.69
CA ALA A 106 4.40 -18.77 -8.41
C ALA A 106 5.75 -19.12 -7.78
N ASP A 107 6.73 -19.60 -8.56
CA ASP A 107 8.08 -19.93 -8.09
C ASP A 107 8.85 -18.67 -7.68
N CYS A 108 8.72 -17.60 -8.47
CA CYS A 108 9.29 -16.30 -8.13
C CYS A 108 8.71 -15.77 -6.82
N MET A 109 7.40 -15.89 -6.62
CA MET A 109 6.73 -15.48 -5.39
C MET A 109 7.07 -16.38 -4.20
N ALA A 110 7.29 -17.67 -4.41
CA ALA A 110 7.74 -18.58 -3.35
C ALA A 110 9.13 -18.18 -2.85
N ARG A 111 10.07 -17.90 -3.79
CA ARG A 111 11.41 -17.39 -3.47
C ARG A 111 11.36 -16.06 -2.73
N GLU A 112 10.50 -15.15 -3.15
CA GLU A 112 10.39 -13.83 -2.54
C GLU A 112 9.83 -13.91 -1.11
N ILE A 113 8.77 -14.71 -0.89
CA ILE A 113 8.23 -14.93 0.46
C ILE A 113 9.29 -15.57 1.37
N GLU A 114 10.07 -16.52 0.86
CA GLU A 114 11.13 -17.16 1.63
C GLU A 114 12.25 -16.16 1.97
N ARG A 115 12.63 -15.30 1.02
CA ARG A 115 13.55 -14.18 1.28
C ARG A 115 13.03 -13.26 2.38
N MET A 116 11.74 -12.97 2.39
CA MET A 116 11.11 -12.15 3.43
C MET A 116 11.16 -12.84 4.80
N ARG A 117 10.91 -14.16 4.87
CA ARG A 117 10.98 -14.94 6.12
C ARG A 117 12.38 -14.96 6.74
N GLN A 118 13.40 -14.89 5.90
CA GLN A 118 14.80 -14.83 6.33
C GLN A 118 15.23 -13.42 6.76
N HIS A 119 14.38 -12.39 6.60
CA HIS A 119 14.74 -11.03 6.98
C HIS A 119 14.83 -10.88 8.52
N PRO A 120 15.94 -10.37 9.08
CA PRO A 120 16.19 -10.37 10.53
C PRO A 120 15.13 -9.67 11.38
N ARG A 121 14.51 -8.60 10.85
CA ARG A 121 13.57 -7.76 11.62
C ARG A 121 12.11 -8.14 11.42
N ILE A 122 11.75 -8.58 10.21
CA ILE A 122 10.33 -8.82 9.86
C ILE A 122 10.01 -10.29 9.68
N GLY A 123 11.00 -11.14 9.43
CA GLY A 123 10.83 -12.56 9.12
C GLY A 123 9.95 -13.32 10.12
N PRO A 124 10.16 -13.18 11.44
CA PRO A 124 9.32 -13.82 12.46
C PRO A 124 7.85 -13.41 12.43
N TRP A 125 7.53 -12.24 11.84
CA TRP A 125 6.18 -11.71 11.75
C TRP A 125 5.44 -12.14 10.50
N ILE A 126 6.09 -12.85 9.58
CA ILE A 126 5.48 -13.25 8.30
C ILE A 126 4.68 -14.54 8.51
N PRO A 127 3.35 -14.46 8.44
CA PRO A 127 2.52 -15.63 8.69
C PRO A 127 2.65 -16.64 7.54
N PRO A 128 2.66 -17.95 7.84
CA PRO A 128 2.69 -18.98 6.79
C PRO A 128 1.46 -18.93 5.86
N ALA A 129 0.36 -18.35 6.34
CA ALA A 129 -0.86 -18.14 5.55
C ALA A 129 -0.65 -17.29 4.28
N ILE A 130 0.39 -16.46 4.22
CA ILE A 130 0.67 -15.60 3.06
C ILE A 130 0.96 -16.41 1.79
N GLU A 131 1.46 -17.62 1.93
CA GLU A 131 1.80 -18.50 0.81
C GLU A 131 0.54 -18.99 0.07
N LYS A 132 -0.55 -19.16 0.83
CA LYS A 132 -1.87 -19.55 0.33
C LYS A 132 -2.76 -18.36 -0.04
N ALA A 133 -2.30 -17.13 0.22
CA ALA A 133 -3.05 -15.94 -0.15
C ALA A 133 -3.16 -15.83 -1.68
N ASN A 134 -4.18 -15.10 -2.14
CA ASN A 134 -4.33 -14.84 -3.57
C ASN A 134 -3.07 -14.15 -4.13
N LEU A 135 -2.81 -14.34 -5.43
CA LEU A 135 -1.60 -13.84 -6.07
C LEU A 135 -1.45 -12.31 -5.96
N GLY A 136 -2.56 -11.56 -6.02
CA GLY A 136 -2.55 -10.11 -5.87
C GLY A 136 -2.03 -9.65 -4.51
N ILE A 137 -2.45 -10.31 -3.42
CA ILE A 137 -1.98 -10.03 -2.06
C ILE A 137 -0.50 -10.39 -1.93
N ARG A 138 -0.08 -11.53 -2.48
CA ARG A 138 1.33 -11.95 -2.46
C ARG A 138 2.22 -10.94 -3.16
N LEU A 139 1.80 -10.45 -4.34
CA LEU A 139 2.51 -9.42 -5.09
C LEU A 139 2.54 -8.08 -4.35
N PHE A 140 1.41 -7.67 -3.77
CA PHE A 140 1.32 -6.43 -3.01
C PHE A 140 2.24 -6.44 -1.78
N VAL A 141 2.27 -7.54 -1.03
CA VAL A 141 3.16 -7.66 0.14
C VAL A 141 4.62 -7.72 -0.26
N ALA A 142 4.96 -8.44 -1.33
CA ALA A 142 6.32 -8.44 -1.89
C ALA A 142 6.75 -7.03 -2.35
N PHE A 143 5.84 -6.26 -2.95
CA PHE A 143 6.08 -4.87 -3.32
C PHE A 143 6.35 -3.99 -2.10
N LEU A 144 5.50 -4.05 -1.07
CA LEU A 144 5.70 -3.28 0.17
C LEU A 144 7.02 -3.63 0.86
N PHE A 145 7.40 -4.90 0.88
CA PHE A 145 8.68 -5.31 1.44
C PHE A 145 9.86 -4.74 0.68
N ASN A 146 9.81 -4.72 -0.65
CA ASN A 146 10.86 -4.11 -1.46
C ASN A 146 10.95 -2.61 -1.26
N GLU A 147 9.82 -1.91 -1.15
CA GLU A 147 9.84 -0.48 -0.83
C GLU A 147 10.36 -0.21 0.59
N TYR A 148 10.04 -1.06 1.57
CA TYR A 148 10.64 -1.00 2.91
C TYR A 148 12.15 -1.20 2.87
N GLU A 149 12.64 -2.24 2.19
CA GLU A 149 14.08 -2.49 2.01
C GLU A 149 14.78 -1.30 1.34
N ARG A 150 14.20 -0.75 0.27
CA ARG A 150 14.74 0.40 -0.45
C ARG A 150 14.75 1.65 0.43
N ALA A 151 13.68 1.91 1.18
CA ALA A 151 13.62 2.99 2.15
C ALA A 151 14.70 2.81 3.21
N THR A 152 14.83 1.65 3.84
CA THR A 152 15.86 1.42 4.86
C THR A 152 17.29 1.53 4.35
N LYS A 153 17.57 1.11 3.10
CA LYS A 153 18.88 1.30 2.46
C LYS A 153 19.16 2.76 2.11
N ALA A 154 18.12 3.54 1.79
CA ALA A 154 18.23 4.99 1.63
C ALA A 154 18.30 5.72 2.98
N ASP A 155 17.82 5.10 4.06
CA ASP A 155 17.69 5.63 5.42
C ASP A 155 18.79 5.13 6.37
N GLU A 156 19.80 4.38 5.90
CA GLU A 156 21.05 4.17 6.64
C GLU A 156 21.76 5.51 6.96
N SER A 157 21.35 6.61 6.33
CA SER A 157 21.73 7.99 6.66
C SER A 157 20.85 8.66 7.74
N ARG A 158 19.79 8.01 8.24
CA ARG A 158 18.72 8.62 9.06
C ARG A 158 18.08 7.71 10.14
N LEU A 159 18.40 6.42 10.19
CA LEU A 159 17.85 5.44 11.14
C LEU A 159 18.51 5.48 12.54
N ASP A 160 18.53 6.63 13.21
CA ASP A 160 18.91 6.74 14.63
C ASP A 160 17.75 6.46 15.61
N TRP A 161 16.52 6.24 15.14
CA TRP A 161 15.36 6.07 16.04
C TRP A 161 15.35 4.72 16.79
N LEU A 162 15.99 3.67 16.25
CA LEU A 162 16.17 2.40 16.96
C LEU A 162 17.28 2.50 18.02
N GLU A 163 18.32 3.30 17.79
CA GLU A 163 19.26 3.68 18.86
C GLU A 163 18.54 4.52 19.91
N GLU A 164 17.66 5.42 19.50
CA GLU A 164 16.88 6.27 20.40
C GLU A 164 15.93 5.45 21.29
N LEU A 165 15.21 4.47 20.73
CA LEU A 165 14.42 3.50 21.51
C LEU A 165 15.29 2.63 22.44
N ARG A 166 16.47 2.20 21.98
CA ARG A 166 17.42 1.47 22.82
C ARG A 166 17.94 2.33 23.96
N ASN A 167 18.19 3.62 23.73
CA ASN A 167 18.66 4.57 24.73
C ASN A 167 17.56 4.93 25.74
N VAL A 168 16.32 5.11 25.27
CA VAL A 168 15.15 5.35 26.14
C VAL A 168 14.89 4.14 27.05
N SER A 169 14.93 2.92 26.51
CA SER A 169 14.74 1.71 27.33
C SER A 169 15.86 1.52 28.37
N GLN A 170 17.12 1.80 28.03
CA GLN A 170 18.23 1.75 28.99
C GLN A 170 18.14 2.83 30.07
N THR A 171 17.63 4.01 29.74
CA THR A 171 17.44 5.13 30.68
C THR A 171 16.38 4.77 31.72
N HIS A 172 15.23 4.25 31.29
CA HIS A 172 14.19 3.79 32.21
C HIS A 172 14.64 2.64 33.12
N LEU A 173 15.49 1.73 32.62
CA LEU A 173 16.07 0.66 33.45
C LEU A 173 17.05 1.19 34.52
N LYS A 174 17.80 2.25 34.23
CA LYS A 174 18.70 2.89 35.20
C LYS A 174 17.91 3.66 36.26
N GLU A 175 16.88 4.40 35.87
CA GLU A 175 15.99 5.13 36.78
C GLU A 175 15.25 4.19 37.73
N ALA A 176 14.70 3.10 37.22
CA ALA A 176 14.03 2.08 38.04
C ALA A 176 14.98 1.47 39.08
N LYS A 177 16.23 1.15 38.70
CA LYS A 177 17.24 0.63 39.63
C LYS A 177 17.65 1.66 40.69
N THR A 178 17.68 2.94 40.34
CA THR A 178 18.05 4.03 41.26
C THR A 178 16.93 4.30 42.27
N ALA A 179 15.67 4.26 41.82
CA ALA A 179 14.50 4.36 42.68
C ALA A 179 14.38 3.20 43.69
N LEU A 180 14.69 1.97 43.25
CA LEU A 180 14.76 0.79 44.13
C LEU A 180 15.86 0.90 45.19
N ARG A 181 17.05 1.40 44.83
CA ARG A 181 18.15 1.65 45.77
C ARG A 181 17.85 2.78 46.76
N GLY A 182 17.14 3.82 46.34
CA GLY A 182 16.69 4.91 47.21
C GLY A 182 15.70 4.43 48.29
N ARG A 183 14.72 3.60 47.89
CA ARG A 183 13.74 3.01 48.83
C ARG A 183 14.36 2.04 49.83
N ALA A 184 15.36 1.25 49.41
CA ALA A 184 16.09 0.36 50.32
C ALA A 184 16.92 1.14 51.37
N ARG A 185 17.45 2.31 51.01
CA ARG A 185 18.20 3.19 51.94
C ARG A 185 17.29 3.93 52.92
N THR A 186 16.10 4.35 52.50
CA THR A 186 15.13 5.00 53.40
C THR A 186 14.47 4.03 54.37
N ALA A 187 14.28 2.77 53.98
CA ALA A 187 13.84 1.70 54.89
C ALA A 187 14.90 1.42 55.98
N LYS A 188 16.17 1.30 55.61
CA LYS A 188 17.27 1.05 56.56
C LYS A 188 17.55 2.20 57.55
N LYS A 189 17.13 3.43 57.23
CA LYS A 189 17.27 4.61 58.11
C LYS A 189 16.09 4.77 59.10
N ARG A 190 15.04 3.96 58.98
CA ARG A 190 13.91 3.94 59.94
C ARG A 190 14.04 2.87 61.03
N ASP A 191 14.93 1.91 60.84
CA ASP A 191 15.21 0.82 61.80
C ASP A 191 16.45 1.07 62.67
N ASN A 192 16.98 2.30 62.67
CA ASN A 192 18.14 2.72 63.47
C ASN A 192 17.90 4.12 64.04
#